data_AF-A0AAD0RXB1-F1
#
_entry.id   AF-A0AAD0RXB1-F1
#
_cell.length_a   1.000
_cell.length_b   1.000
_cell.length_c   1.000
_cell.angle_alpha   90.00
_cell.angle_beta   90.00
_cell.angle_gamma   90.00
#
_symmetry.space_group_name_H-M   'P 1'
#
loop_
_entity.id
_entity.type
_entity.pdbx_description
1 polymer ?
#
loop_
_entity_poly.entity_id
_entity_poly.type
_entity_poly.pdbx_seq_one_letter_code
_entity_poly.pdbx_strand_id
1 'polypeptide(L)' 'MSEELNVLAGNDDGMMARVRVCPHELSRRMAKILDDYGHKVSETRGEVVKRRIAAAVAELTEISLHNLGTS' A
#
# COMPACT_ATOMS: atom_id res chain seq x y z
N MET A 1 -8.89 8.77 -9.51
CA MET A 1 -9.87 7.75 -9.08
C MET A 1 -9.16 6.87 -8.07
N SER A 2 -9.72 6.72 -6.87
CA SER A 2 -9.19 5.85 -5.81
C SER A 2 -9.93 4.52 -5.83
N GLU A 3 -9.22 3.43 -5.60
CA GLU A 3 -9.79 2.09 -5.48
C GLU A 3 -10.01 1.75 -4.00
N GLU A 4 -11.12 1.10 -3.69
CA GLU A 4 -11.47 0.67 -2.34
C GLU A 4 -11.62 -0.86 -2.32
N LEU A 5 -10.86 -1.51 -1.44
CA LEU A 5 -10.88 -2.95 -1.22
C LEU A 5 -11.39 -3.22 0.20
N ASN A 6 -12.44 -4.03 0.32
CA ASN A 6 -12.93 -4.50 1.62
C ASN A 6 -12.45 -5.94 1.85
N VAL A 7 -11.76 -6.17 2.97
CA VAL A 7 -11.24 -7.48 3.36
C VAL A 7 -11.92 -7.89 4.67
N LEU A 8 -12.55 -9.06 4.67
CA LEU A 8 -13.23 -9.62 5.84
C LEU A 8 -12.30 -10.65 6.50
N ALA A 9 -12.08 -10.50 7.81
CA ALA A 9 -11.44 -11.54 8.61
C ALA A 9 -12.47 -12.65 8.89
N GLY A 10 -12.06 -13.91 8.69
CA GLY A 10 -12.88 -15.08 9.00
C GLY A 10 -12.92 -15.42 10.49
N ASN A 11 -13.02 -14.40 11.36
CA ASN A 11 -13.13 -14.56 12.81
C ASN A 11 -14.57 -14.32 13.28
N ASP A 12 -14.94 -14.94 14.41
CA ASP A 12 -16.32 -14.97 14.93
C ASP A 12 -16.92 -13.58 15.24
N ASP A 13 -16.08 -12.57 15.47
CA ASP A 13 -16.48 -11.18 15.74
C ASP A 13 -16.74 -10.33 14.49
N GLY A 14 -16.39 -10.85 13.31
CA GLY A 14 -16.54 -10.17 12.02
C GLY A 14 -15.74 -8.86 11.95
N MET A 15 -14.42 -8.92 11.79
CA MET A 15 -13.64 -7.70 11.49
C MET A 15 -13.61 -7.43 9.98
N MET A 16 -13.84 -6.18 9.59
CA MET A 16 -13.69 -5.70 8.22
C MET A 16 -12.57 -4.65 8.14
N ALA A 17 -11.59 -4.88 7.28
CA ALA A 17 -10.62 -3.88 6.88
C ALA A 17 -11.05 -3.22 5.57
N ARG A 18 -11.22 -1.90 5.57
CA ARG A 18 -11.40 -1.11 4.35
C ARG A 18 -10.06 -0.49 3.99
N VAL A 19 -9.59 -0.78 2.79
CA VAL A 19 -8.33 -0.28 2.25
C VAL A 19 -8.65 0.64 1.09
N ARG A 20 -8.22 1.90 1.16
CA ARG A 20 -8.32 2.86 0.08
C ARG A 20 -6.94 3.19 -0.45
N VAL A 21 -6.77 3.09 -1.76
CA VAL A 21 -5.51 3.44 -2.43
C VAL A 21 -5.78 4.34 -3.62
N CYS A 22 -4.85 5.25 -3.91
CA CYS A 22 -4.85 6.06 -5.13
C CYS A 22 -3.86 5.46 -6.14
N PRO A 23 -4.29 4.60 -7.09
CA PRO A 23 -3.36 3.84 -7.94
C PRO A 23 -2.51 4.74 -8.83
N HIS A 24 -3.09 5.85 -9.32
CA HIS A 24 -2.38 6.83 -10.15
C HIS A 24 -1.29 7.59 -9.39
N GLU A 25 -1.52 7.93 -8.12
CA GLU A 25 -0.51 8.61 -7.31
C GLU A 25 0.57 7.63 -6.87
N LEU A 26 0.17 6.41 -6.51
CA LEU A 26 1.10 5.34 -6.13
C LEU A 26 2.03 4.98 -7.29
N SER A 27 1.48 4.77 -8.49
CA SER A 27 2.28 4.50 -9.70
C SER A 27 3.23 5.65 -10.04
N ARG A 28 2.77 6.91 -9.95
CA ARG A 28 3.63 8.08 -10.18
C ARG A 28 4.77 8.14 -9.16
N ARG A 29 4.51 7.85 -7.89
CA ARG A 29 5.52 7.88 -6.82
C ARG A 29 6.50 6.72 -6.95
N MET A 30 6.05 5.52 -7.30
CA MET A 30 6.90 4.38 -7.60
C MET A 30 7.80 4.64 -8.82
N ALA A 31 7.26 5.18 -9.91
CA ALA A 31 8.04 5.55 -11.09
C ALA A 31 9.16 6.55 -10.73
N LYS A 32 8.83 7.60 -9.97
CA LYS A 32 9.83 8.55 -9.46
C LYS A 32 10.90 7.86 -8.60
N ILE A 33 10.52 6.95 -7.71
CA ILE A 33 11.48 6.20 -6.89
C ILE A 33 12.37 5.33 -7.78
N LEU A 34 11.85 4.72 -8.84
CA LEU A 34 12.67 3.92 -9.76
C LEU A 34 13.63 4.80 -10.57
N ASP A 35 13.16 5.95 -11.06
CA ASP A 35 13.97 6.92 -11.80
C ASP A 35 15.11 7.50 -10.94
N ASP A 36 14.85 7.81 -9.66
CA ASP A 36 15.85 8.32 -8.70
C ASP A 36 17.07 7.38 -8.54
N TYR A 37 16.91 6.06 -8.77
CA TYR A 37 18.00 5.08 -8.61
C TYR A 37 18.66 4.67 -9.93
N GLY A 38 18.11 5.08 -11.08
CA GLY A 38 18.65 4.80 -12.41
C GLY A 38 18.68 3.31 -12.80
N HIS A 39 19.13 3.03 -14.03
CA HIS A 39 19.07 1.68 -14.65
C HIS A 39 20.04 0.63 -14.07
N LYS A 40 20.90 0.96 -13.11
CA LYS A 40 21.90 0.02 -12.53
C LYS A 40 21.74 -0.07 -11.01
N VAL A 41 20.77 -0.88 -10.60
CA VAL A 41 20.51 -1.17 -9.19
C VAL A 41 21.33 -2.41 -8.80
N SER A 42 22.38 -2.24 -8.00
CA SER A 42 23.04 -3.38 -7.33
C SER A 42 22.07 -4.03 -6.33
N GLU A 43 22.27 -5.31 -5.95
CA GLU A 43 21.40 -5.99 -4.97
C GLU A 43 21.16 -5.16 -3.69
N THR A 44 22.22 -4.54 -3.16
CA THR A 44 22.14 -3.69 -1.96
C THR A 44 21.30 -2.43 -2.20
N ARG A 45 21.36 -1.84 -3.40
CA ARG A 45 20.48 -0.71 -3.78
C ARG A 45 19.05 -1.18 -4.01
N GLY A 46 18.85 -2.44 -4.44
CA GLY A 46 17.54 -3.05 -4.67
C GLY A 46 16.71 -3.11 -3.38
N GLU A 47 17.35 -3.49 -2.28
CA GLU A 47 16.68 -3.51 -0.96
C GLU A 47 16.27 -2.12 -0.49
N VAL A 48 17.07 -1.09 -0.76
CA VAL A 48 16.71 0.30 -0.44
C VAL A 48 15.53 0.77 -1.29
N VAL A 49 15.51 0.44 -2.58
CA VAL A 49 14.38 0.75 -3.49
C VAL A 49 13.10 0.07 -3.02
N LYS A 50 13.16 -1.24 -2.68
CA LYS A 50 12.00 -1.98 -2.14
C LYS A 50 11.43 -1.32 -0.88
N ARG A 51 12.28 -0.92 0.06
CA ARG A 51 11.85 -0.23 1.29
C ARG A 51 11.20 1.12 0.99
N ARG A 52 11.73 1.90 0.06
CA ARG A 52 11.12 3.19 -0.35
C ARG A 52 9.78 2.99 -1.05
N ILE A 53 9.65 1.97 -1.88
CA ILE A 53 8.36 1.60 -2.51
C ILE A 53 7.36 1.19 -1.43
N ALA A 54 7.75 0.33 -0.49
CA ALA A 54 6.89 -0.08 0.63
C ALA A 54 6.43 1.12 1.48
N ALA A 55 7.33 2.06 1.76
CA ALA A 55 6.99 3.30 2.45
C ALA A 55 5.98 4.15 1.65
N ALA A 56 6.17 4.30 0.34
CA ALA A 56 5.22 5.01 -0.52
C ALA A 56 3.85 4.33 -0.58
N VAL A 57 3.80 2.99 -0.57
CA VAL A 57 2.55 2.23 -0.44
C VAL A 57 1.89 2.57 0.90
N ALA A 58 2.61 2.49 2.01
CA ALA A 58 2.06 2.77 3.33
C ALA A 58 1.56 4.22 3.47
N GLU A 59 2.25 5.20 2.88
CA GLU A 59 1.84 6.61 2.89
C GLU A 59 0.57 6.88 2.08
N LEU A 60 0.37 6.16 0.98
CA LEU A 60 -0.73 6.39 0.03
C LEU A 60 -1.88 5.38 0.19
N THR A 61 -1.79 4.51 1.18
CA THR A 61 -2.82 3.52 1.51
C THR A 61 -3.45 3.90 2.83
N GLU A 62 -4.74 4.19 2.80
CA GLU A 62 -5.55 4.38 3.99
C GLU A 62 -6.18 3.05 4.39
N ILE A 63 -6.01 2.63 5.64
CA ILE A 63 -6.60 1.39 6.17
C ILE A 63 -7.47 1.75 7.36
N SER A 64 -8.76 1.41 7.29
CA SER A 64 -9.73 1.55 8.38
C SER A 64 -10.21 0.17 8.82
N LEU A 65 -10.30 -0.05 10.13
CA LEU A 65 -10.81 -1.29 10.72
C LEU A 65 -12.20 -1.04 11.32
N HIS A 66 -13.13 -1.95 11.06
CA HIS A 66 -14.50 -1.92 11.56
C HIS A 66 -14.86 -3.26 12.19
N ASN A 67 -15.48 -3.22 13.36
CA ASN A 67 -16.06 -4.41 13.99
C ASN A 67 -17.52 -4.53 13.55
N LEU A 68 -17.91 -5.69 13.02
CA LEU A 68 -19.28 -5.95 12.54
C LEU A 68 -20.20 -6.42 13.67
N GLY A 69 -19.65 -6.86 14.81
CA GLY A 69 -20.41 -7.37 15.96
C GLY A 69 -21.02 -6.32 16.92
N THR A 70 -20.80 -5.02 16.70
CA THR A 70 -21.43 -3.94 17.48
C THR A 70 -22.35 -3.13 16.58
N SER A 71 -23.60 -3.58 16.43
CA SER A 71 -24.72 -2.81 15.86
C SER A 71 -25.98 -3.12 16.66
#